data_AF-A0A1W9L3M5-F1
#
_entry.id   AF-A0A1W9L3M5-F1
#
_cell.length_a   1.000
_cell.length_b   1.000
_cell.length_c   1.000
_cell.angle_alpha   90.00
_cell.angle_beta   90.00
_cell.angle_gamma   90.00
#
_symmetry.space_group_name_H-M   'P 1'
#
loop_
_entity.id
_entity.type
_entity.pdbx_description
1 polymer ?
#
loop_
_entity_poly.entity_id
_entity_poly.type
_entity_poly.pdbx_seq_one_letter_code
_entity_poly.pdbx_strand_id
1 'polypeptide(L)' 'MAKLKLLELRCRSSEDSGGDEAYLTINGNKVWATDNISAGETASLRSVPIINFDKKAVVALWDEDSGL' A
#
# COMPACT_ATOMS: atom_id res chain seq x y z
N MET A 1 0.46 5.89 -23.39
CA MET A 1 0.62 4.95 -22.26
C MET A 1 1.19 5.73 -21.09
N ALA A 2 0.51 5.69 -19.94
CA ALA A 2 0.93 6.42 -18.75
C ALA A 2 1.70 5.51 -17.79
N LYS A 3 2.48 6.11 -16.89
CA LYS A 3 3.33 5.42 -15.91
C LYS A 3 2.94 5.82 -14.51
N LEU A 4 2.82 4.86 -13.61
CA LEU A 4 2.59 5.06 -12.18
C LEU A 4 3.85 4.65 -11.42
N LYS A 5 4.35 5.56 -10.57
CA LYS A 5 5.41 5.27 -9.60
C LYS A 5 4.90 5.58 -8.21
N LEU A 6 4.97 4.59 -7.33
CA LEU A 6 4.72 4.77 -5.91
C LEU A 6 6.03 5.17 -5.22
N LEU A 7 5.94 6.12 -4.29
CA LEU A 7 7.09 6.67 -3.58
C LEU A 7 7.08 6.27 -2.12
N GLU A 8 5.99 6.58 -1.42
CA GLU A 8 5.84 6.35 0.01
C GLU A 8 4.37 6.14 0.36
N LEU A 9 4.14 5.36 1.41
CA LEU A 9 2.86 5.25 2.12
C LEU A 9 3.07 5.79 3.53
N ARG A 10 2.26 6.76 3.95
CA ARG A 10 2.33 7.33 5.29
C ARG A 10 1.07 7.01 6.06
N CYS A 11 1.22 6.33 7.20
CA CYS A 11 0.13 6.12 8.13
C CYS A 11 -0.08 7.39 8.96
N ARG A 12 -1.28 7.97 8.90
CA ARG A 12 -1.62 9.18 9.67
C ARG A 12 -2.17 8.84 11.04
N SER A 13 -2.93 7.76 11.13
CA SER A 13 -3.60 7.26 12.34
C SER A 13 -3.90 5.77 12.11
N SER A 14 -3.79 4.96 13.15
CA SER A 14 -4.27 3.57 13.23
C SER A 14 -5.44 3.48 14.22
N GLU A 15 -6.31 2.50 14.09
CA GLU A 15 -7.47 2.32 14.99
C GLU A 15 -7.05 1.88 16.39
N ASP A 16 -5.99 1.06 16.50
CA ASP A 16 -5.56 0.44 17.76
C ASP A 16 -4.09 0.70 18.13
N SER A 17 -3.73 0.29 19.36
CA SER A 17 -2.34 0.20 19.83
C SER A 17 -1.63 -0.96 19.13
N GLY A 18 -0.99 -0.66 18.02
CA GLY A 18 -0.33 -1.63 17.15
C GLY A 18 -0.10 -0.98 15.79
N GLY A 19 0.43 -1.72 14.83
CA GLY A 19 0.27 -1.31 13.44
C GLY A 19 -0.20 -2.48 12.62
N ASP A 20 -0.67 -2.14 11.43
CA ASP A 20 -1.56 -2.99 10.67
C ASP A 20 -0.78 -3.72 9.57
N GLU A 21 -1.27 -4.90 9.18
CA GLU A 21 -0.71 -5.71 8.09
C GLU A 21 -1.20 -5.16 6.73
N ALA A 22 -0.74 -3.96 6.38
CA ALA A 22 -1.25 -3.27 5.20
C ALA A 22 -0.69 -3.85 3.90
N TYR A 23 -1.52 -3.93 2.86
CA TYR A 23 -1.07 -4.21 1.50
C TYR A 23 -1.73 -3.33 0.43
N LEU A 24 -0.99 -3.12 -0.66
CA LEU A 24 -1.43 -2.33 -1.81
C LEU A 24 -1.71 -3.23 -3.00
N THR A 25 -2.84 -2.98 -3.67
CA THR A 25 -3.14 -3.56 -4.98
C THR A 25 -3.20 -2.50 -6.07
N ILE A 26 -2.74 -2.88 -7.27
CA ILE A 26 -2.91 -2.09 -8.49
C ILE A 26 -3.62 -2.95 -9.52
N ASN A 27 -4.80 -2.48 -9.96
CA ASN A 27 -5.70 -3.24 -10.83
C ASN A 27 -5.96 -4.66 -10.31
N GLY A 28 -6.10 -4.80 -8.98
CA GLY A 28 -6.36 -6.07 -8.29
C GLY A 28 -5.13 -6.93 -7.97
N ASN A 29 -3.93 -6.58 -8.46
CA ASN A 29 -2.71 -7.35 -8.16
C ASN A 29 -2.00 -6.77 -6.93
N LYS A 30 -1.70 -7.60 -5.91
CA LYS A 30 -0.87 -7.20 -4.76
C LYS A 30 0.53 -6.84 -5.25
N VAL A 31 0.97 -5.60 -4.99
CA VAL A 31 2.28 -5.07 -5.45
C VAL A 31 3.22 -4.73 -4.30
N TRP A 32 2.69 -4.62 -3.09
CA TRP A 32 3.42 -4.31 -1.87
C TRP A 32 2.60 -4.79 -0.67
N ALA A 33 3.28 -5.19 0.41
CA ALA A 33 2.70 -5.51 1.70
C ALA A 33 3.73 -5.19 2.80
N THR A 34 3.26 -5.04 4.03
CA THR A 34 4.06 -4.93 5.25
C THR A 34 3.41 -5.78 6.34
N ASP A 35 4.22 -6.28 7.26
CA ASP A 35 3.74 -7.00 8.45
C ASP A 35 3.35 -6.03 9.57
N ASN A 36 3.67 -4.74 9.43
CA ASN A 36 3.35 -3.69 10.39
C ASN A 36 3.51 -2.29 9.77
N ILE A 37 2.55 -1.39 10.00
CA ILE A 37 2.73 0.07 9.86
C ILE A 37 1.85 0.82 10.87
N SER A 38 2.47 1.56 11.78
CA SER A 38 1.78 2.27 12.86
C SER A 38 1.57 3.75 12.55
N ALA A 39 0.71 4.41 13.34
CA ALA A 39 0.46 5.85 13.26
C ALA A 39 1.76 6.67 13.28
N GLY A 40 1.94 7.54 12.28
CA GLY A 40 3.12 8.39 12.12
C GLY A 40 4.25 7.75 11.31
N GLU A 41 4.21 6.44 11.07
CA GLU A 41 5.23 5.75 10.27
C GLU A 41 5.06 5.98 8.77
N THR A 42 6.14 5.75 8.04
CA THR A 42 6.18 5.86 6.58
C THR A 42 6.93 4.68 5.98
N ALA A 43 6.27 3.96 5.08
CA ALA A 43 6.88 2.90 4.30
C ALA A 43 7.35 3.41 2.94
N SER A 44 8.58 3.04 2.56
CA SER A 44 9.09 3.32 1.21
C SER A 44 8.49 2.35 0.20
N LEU A 45 7.92 2.89 -0.87
CA LEU A 45 7.37 2.13 -2.01
C LEU A 45 8.28 2.20 -3.24
N ARG A 46 9.48 2.77 -3.11
CA ARG A 46 10.40 3.00 -4.23
C ARG A 46 10.93 1.70 -4.85
N SER A 47 10.88 0.58 -4.13
CA SER A 47 11.20 -0.75 -4.65
C SER A 47 10.09 -1.31 -5.55
N VAL A 48 8.84 -0.83 -5.44
CA VAL A 48 7.75 -1.23 -6.32
C VAL A 48 8.09 -0.81 -7.76
N PRO A 49 8.11 -1.74 -8.73
CA PRO A 49 8.41 -1.41 -10.12
C PRO A 49 7.45 -0.33 -10.69
N ILE A 50 7.88 0.37 -11.74
CA ILE A 50 6.99 1.29 -12.45
C ILE A 50 5.87 0.47 -13.12
N ILE A 51 4.62 0.86 -12.88
CA ILE A 51 3.46 0.21 -13.49
C ILE A 51 3.02 1.01 -14.71
N ASN A 52 2.92 0.35 -15.85
CA ASN A 52 2.31 0.92 -17.05
C ASN A 52 0.79 0.69 -17.02
N PHE A 53 0.01 1.70 -17.40
CA PHE A 53 -1.45 1.56 -17.52
C PHE A 53 -1.99 2.35 -18.71
N ASP A 54 -3.17 1.93 -19.19
CA ASP A 54 -3.95 2.64 -20.20
C ASP A 54 -5.29 3.08 -19.63
N LYS A 55 -5.65 4.35 -19.86
CA LYS A 55 -6.89 5.05 -19.43
C LYS A 55 -7.17 5.11 -17.93
N LYS A 56 -6.96 4.03 -17.16
CA LYS A 56 -7.29 3.93 -15.73
C LYS A 56 -6.30 3.01 -15.01
N ALA A 57 -5.89 3.43 -13.81
CA ALA A 57 -5.28 2.56 -12.81
C ALA A 57 -6.12 2.66 -11.53
N VAL A 58 -6.43 1.52 -10.91
CA VAL A 58 -7.08 1.46 -9.60
C VAL A 58 -6.03 1.10 -8.58
N VAL A 59 -5.79 2.01 -7.63
CA VAL A 59 -4.92 1.77 -6.48
C VAL A 59 -5.82 1.59 -5.27
N ALA A 60 -5.64 0.48 -4.55
CA ALA A 60 -6.38 0.19 -3.33
C ALA A 60 -5.41 -0.21 -2.22
N LEU A 61 -5.67 0.31 -1.02
CA LEU A 61 -5.00 -0.05 0.22
C LEU A 61 -5.96 -0.93 1.01
N TRP A 62 -5.43 -2.01 1.56
CA TRP A 62 -6.16 -2.99 2.32
C TRP A 62 -5.44 -3.22 3.64
N ASP A 63 -6.24 -3.58 4.64
CA ASP A 63 -5.75 -4.21 5.84
C ASP A 63 -5.82 -5.73 5.69
N GLU A 64 -4.88 -6.44 6.28
CA GLU A 64 -4.88 -7.90 6.39
C GLU A 64 -5.21 -8.26 7.85
N ASP A 65 -6.46 -8.06 8.24
CA ASP A 65 -6.94 -8.58 9.52
C ASP A 65 -7.04 -10.11 9.43
N SER A 66 -6.03 -10.81 9.95
CA SER A 66 -6.15 -12.23 10.28
C SER A 66 -7.00 -12.37 11.54
N GLY A 67 -8.30 -12.07 11.45
CA GLY A 67 -9.20 -12.17 12.59
C GLY A 67 -9.13 -13.56 13.25
N LEU A 68 -8.61 -13.62 14.47
CA LEU A 68 -8.81 -14.70 15.44
C LEU A 68 -9.23 -14.11 16.79
#